data_AF-A0A970SMA1-F1
#
_entry.id   AF-A0A970SMA1-F1
#
_cell.length_a   1.000
_cell.length_b   1.000
_cell.length_c   1.000
_cell.angle_alpha   90.00
_cell.angle_beta   90.00
_cell.angle_gamma   90.00
#
_symmetry.space_group_name_H-M   'P 1'
#
loop_
_entity.id
_entity.type
_entity.pdbx_description
1 polymer ?
#
loop_
_entity_poly.entity_id
_entity_poly.type
_entity_poly.pdbx_seq_one_letter_code
_entity_poly.pdbx_strand_id
1 'polypeptide(L)'
;MLKKQILTIISIAIFCQGIAQTNFYQTEVFKEIGNKKEDISKRDAYSKHYINDDGSYTALIGSGPIHYEKNGRFEDIDTELLPNNDPVFVYANKTNIFESYFGLKTSDGVKSKTKEGEITEFLNTTMYWEVNGQATNIKNSENVEIATKNNKAYYNNIYGEISAEFVTLTGKRELNYIIPNQQALGNIPANAEYLVFTEDIILPNGWTANHTERGIMIYDNMGNDIVLYENPHSTDAETMALREKNTVLNANTWTLFSN
;
A
#
# COMPACT_ATOMS: atom_id res chain seq x y z
N MET A 1 18.14 -16.21 20.98
CA MET A 1 18.23 -14.89 20.33
C MET A 1 17.19 -14.84 19.23
N LEU A 2 16.21 -13.93 19.31
CA LEU A 2 15.33 -13.65 18.16
C LEU A 2 16.13 -12.84 17.15
N LYS A 3 16.18 -13.30 15.90
CA LYS A 3 16.70 -12.50 14.78
C LYS A 3 15.53 -11.74 14.18
N LYS A 4 15.61 -10.40 14.15
CA LYS A 4 14.67 -9.58 13.38
C LYS A 4 15.40 -9.10 12.13
N GLN A 5 14.77 -9.27 10.98
CA GLN A 5 15.26 -8.71 9.72
C GLN A 5 14.65 -7.32 9.54
N ILE A 6 15.50 -6.34 9.22
CA ILE A 6 15.09 -5.02 8.75
C ILE A 6 15.41 -4.95 7.26
N LEU A 7 14.41 -4.62 6.46
CA LEU A 7 14.54 -4.40 5.03
C LEU A 7 14.40 -2.91 4.74
N THR A 8 15.42 -2.29 4.12
CA THR A 8 15.30 -0.91 3.65
C THR A 8 14.84 -0.91 2.19
N ILE A 9 13.64 -0.41 1.90
CA ILE A 9 13.13 -0.26 0.52
C ILE A 9 13.55 1.11 -0.02
N ILE A 10 13.99 1.19 -1.27
CA ILE A 10 14.32 2.42 -2.01
C ILE A 10 13.33 2.59 -3.16
N SER A 11 12.57 3.68 -3.18
CA SER A 11 11.61 4.04 -4.24
C SER A 11 11.97 5.40 -4.87
N ILE A 12 11.83 5.52 -6.20
CA ILE A 12 12.27 6.68 -7.00
C ILE A 12 11.08 7.35 -7.70
N ALA A 13 10.95 8.68 -7.73
CA ALA A 13 9.91 9.36 -8.53
C ALA A 13 10.27 10.80 -8.98
N ILE A 14 10.00 11.18 -10.24
CA ILE A 14 10.13 12.56 -10.83
C ILE A 14 8.93 12.85 -11.80
N PHE A 15 8.71 14.12 -12.19
CA PHE A 15 7.47 14.93 -12.15
C PHE A 15 6.94 15.56 -13.50
N CYS A 16 5.70 16.14 -13.46
CA CYS A 16 5.01 17.16 -14.36
C CYS A 16 4.35 16.67 -15.69
N GLN A 17 3.16 17.08 -16.18
CA GLN A 17 1.98 17.92 -15.81
C GLN A 17 0.73 17.38 -16.55
N GLY A 18 -0.47 17.62 -15.97
CA GLY A 18 -1.71 17.92 -16.71
C GLY A 18 -2.96 17.09 -16.34
N ILE A 19 -4.00 16.96 -17.15
CA ILE A 19 -5.44 16.77 -16.86
C ILE A 19 -6.04 15.41 -17.28
N ALA A 20 -6.93 14.86 -16.43
CA ALA A 20 -7.50 13.51 -16.45
C ALA A 20 -8.70 13.23 -17.38
N GLN A 21 -8.89 11.94 -17.75
CA GLN A 21 -10.22 11.32 -17.93
C GLN A 21 -10.20 9.78 -18.03
N THR A 22 -11.13 9.07 -17.34
CA THR A 22 -12.22 8.23 -17.92
C THR A 22 -12.88 7.28 -16.89
N ASN A 23 -14.23 7.18 -16.88
CA ASN A 23 -15.05 6.21 -16.12
C ASN A 23 -16.36 5.91 -16.88
N PHE A 24 -16.47 4.78 -17.61
CA PHE A 24 -17.69 4.45 -18.40
C PHE A 24 -18.21 3.01 -18.32
N TYR A 25 -17.48 2.04 -17.75
CA TYR A 25 -17.88 0.61 -17.80
C TYR A 25 -18.65 0.07 -16.58
N GLN A 26 -18.64 0.77 -15.45
CA GLN A 26 -19.19 0.22 -14.20
C GLN A 26 -20.73 0.27 -14.12
N THR A 27 -21.38 1.15 -14.88
CA THR A 27 -22.81 1.52 -14.69
C THR A 27 -23.83 0.49 -15.17
N GLU A 28 -23.50 -0.36 -16.15
CA GLU A 28 -24.46 -1.30 -16.75
C GLU A 28 -24.71 -2.54 -15.88
N VAL A 29 -23.65 -3.11 -15.29
CA VAL A 29 -23.75 -4.32 -14.42
C VAL A 29 -24.59 -4.04 -13.16
N PHE A 30 -24.44 -2.84 -12.56
CA PHE A 30 -25.25 -2.46 -11.40
C PHE A 30 -26.74 -2.30 -11.74
N LYS A 31 -27.07 -1.96 -12.99
CA LYS A 31 -28.45 -1.81 -13.45
C LYS A 31 -29.15 -3.17 -13.63
N GLU A 32 -28.42 -4.20 -14.06
CA GLU A 32 -28.95 -5.57 -14.20
C GLU A 32 -29.13 -6.29 -12.85
N ILE A 33 -28.24 -6.02 -11.89
CA ILE A 33 -28.32 -6.61 -10.55
C ILE A 33 -29.52 -6.03 -9.78
N GLY A 34 -29.75 -4.71 -9.85
CA GLY A 34 -30.93 -4.05 -9.28
C GLY A 34 -31.28 -4.52 -7.87
N ASN A 35 -32.52 -5.01 -7.67
CA ASN A 35 -33.03 -5.52 -6.39
C ASN A 35 -32.98 -7.06 -6.27
N LYS A 36 -32.20 -7.75 -7.12
CA LYS A 36 -32.13 -9.22 -7.09
C LYS A 36 -31.56 -9.70 -5.75
N LYS A 37 -32.07 -10.83 -5.27
CA LYS A 37 -31.60 -11.45 -4.03
C LYS A 37 -30.25 -12.12 -4.26
N GLU A 38 -29.25 -11.75 -3.47
CA GLU A 38 -27.96 -12.44 -3.42
C GLU A 38 -28.10 -13.84 -2.77
N ASP A 39 -27.44 -14.83 -3.35
CA ASP A 39 -27.20 -16.13 -2.73
C ASP A 39 -25.83 -16.17 -2.05
N ILE A 40 -25.83 -15.84 -0.75
CA ILE A 40 -24.62 -15.73 0.09
C ILE A 40 -23.84 -17.06 0.15
N SER A 41 -24.50 -18.21 -0.03
CA SER A 41 -23.80 -19.51 0.02
C SER A 41 -22.90 -19.75 -1.20
N LYS A 42 -23.00 -18.90 -2.23
CA LYS A 42 -22.19 -18.96 -3.45
C LYS A 42 -21.11 -17.87 -3.48
N ARG A 43 -20.85 -17.19 -2.36
CA ARG A 43 -19.72 -16.27 -2.27
C ARG A 43 -18.41 -17.06 -2.30
N ASP A 44 -17.47 -16.57 -3.07
CA ASP A 44 -16.04 -16.87 -2.95
C ASP A 44 -15.26 -15.56 -2.82
N ALA A 45 -13.93 -15.62 -2.81
CA ALA A 45 -13.12 -14.40 -2.67
C ALA A 45 -13.37 -13.35 -3.77
N TYR A 46 -13.88 -13.73 -4.95
CA TYR A 46 -13.91 -12.89 -6.15
C TYR A 46 -15.32 -12.64 -6.69
N SER A 47 -16.36 -13.30 -6.19
CA SER A 47 -17.67 -13.29 -6.83
C SER A 47 -18.87 -13.22 -5.90
N LYS A 48 -19.92 -12.55 -6.37
CA LYS A 48 -21.29 -12.57 -5.83
C LYS A 48 -22.23 -13.16 -6.86
N HIS A 49 -23.23 -13.91 -6.39
CA HIS A 49 -24.23 -14.55 -7.25
C HIS A 49 -25.63 -14.06 -6.86
N TYR A 50 -26.39 -13.61 -7.85
CA TYR A 50 -27.75 -13.10 -7.67
C TYR A 50 -28.76 -14.00 -8.38
N ILE A 51 -29.86 -14.30 -7.70
CA ILE A 51 -30.91 -15.18 -8.22
C ILE A 51 -31.82 -14.38 -9.16
N ASN A 52 -32.00 -14.89 -10.38
CA ASN A 52 -32.92 -14.37 -11.38
C ASN A 52 -34.34 -14.91 -11.17
N ASP A 53 -35.34 -14.25 -11.76
CA ASP A 53 -36.76 -14.64 -11.64
C ASP A 53 -37.04 -16.05 -12.20
N ASP A 54 -36.22 -16.52 -13.15
CA ASP A 54 -36.28 -17.86 -13.74
C ASP A 54 -35.47 -18.92 -12.96
N GLY A 55 -34.86 -18.55 -11.83
CA GLY A 55 -34.03 -19.41 -10.99
C GLY A 55 -32.58 -19.58 -11.49
N SER A 56 -32.20 -18.96 -12.60
CA SER A 56 -30.80 -18.85 -13.03
C SER A 56 -30.03 -17.85 -12.16
N TYR A 57 -28.71 -17.71 -12.40
CA TYR A 57 -27.86 -16.80 -11.65
C TYR A 57 -27.16 -15.78 -12.55
N THR A 58 -27.06 -14.55 -12.06
CA THR A 58 -26.13 -13.54 -12.58
C THR A 58 -24.97 -13.38 -11.60
N ALA A 59 -23.74 -13.49 -12.09
CA ALA A 59 -22.54 -13.35 -11.27
C ALA A 59 -21.90 -11.97 -11.45
N LEU A 60 -21.56 -11.32 -10.34
CA LEU A 60 -20.65 -10.17 -10.32
C LEU A 60 -19.27 -10.71 -9.98
N ILE A 61 -18.30 -10.54 -10.89
CA ILE A 61 -16.92 -10.99 -10.72
C ILE A 61 -16.01 -9.77 -10.55
N GLY A 62 -15.25 -9.73 -9.47
CA GLY A 62 -14.23 -8.72 -9.22
C GLY A 62 -12.93 -9.01 -9.97
N SER A 63 -12.23 -7.96 -10.40
CA SER A 63 -10.86 -8.05 -10.93
C SER A 63 -9.80 -8.31 -9.85
N GLY A 64 -10.19 -8.16 -8.58
CA GLY A 64 -9.45 -8.54 -7.39
C GLY A 64 -10.41 -9.16 -6.38
N PRO A 65 -9.93 -9.59 -5.20
CA PRO A 65 -10.80 -10.14 -4.17
C PRO A 65 -11.80 -9.06 -3.77
N ILE A 66 -13.08 -9.41 -3.63
CA ILE A 66 -14.17 -8.54 -3.15
C ILE A 66 -14.74 -9.01 -1.81
N HIS A 67 -14.35 -10.23 -1.40
CA HIS A 67 -14.65 -10.78 -0.10
C HIS A 67 -13.36 -11.19 0.62
N TYR A 68 -13.41 -11.20 1.96
CA TYR A 68 -12.39 -11.78 2.81
C TYR A 68 -12.99 -12.93 3.63
N GLU A 69 -12.16 -13.90 3.99
CA GLU A 69 -12.62 -15.03 4.79
C GLU A 69 -12.60 -14.67 6.28
N LYS A 70 -13.75 -14.84 6.95
CA LYS A 70 -13.90 -14.68 8.39
C LYS A 70 -14.68 -15.86 8.95
N ASN A 71 -14.03 -16.65 9.81
CA ASN A 71 -14.62 -17.82 10.45
C ASN A 71 -15.26 -18.81 9.45
N GLY A 72 -14.58 -19.09 8.33
CA GLY A 72 -15.06 -20.00 7.29
C GLY A 72 -16.17 -19.46 6.39
N ARG A 73 -16.42 -18.14 6.42
CA ARG A 73 -17.43 -17.46 5.59
C ARG A 73 -16.81 -16.29 4.84
N PHE A 74 -17.28 -16.05 3.62
CA PHE A 74 -16.89 -14.89 2.82
C PHE A 74 -17.76 -13.68 3.16
N GLU A 75 -17.11 -12.67 3.73
CA GLU A 75 -17.70 -11.39 4.10
C GLU A 75 -17.22 -10.29 3.14
N ASP A 76 -18.04 -9.27 2.95
CA ASP A 76 -17.73 -8.13 2.09
C ASP A 76 -16.49 -7.38 2.55
N ILE A 77 -15.60 -7.06 1.60
CA ILE A 77 -14.49 -6.16 1.88
C ILE A 77 -15.02 -4.74 1.95
N ASP A 78 -14.77 -4.09 3.07
CA ASP A 78 -14.97 -2.67 3.28
C ASP A 78 -13.59 -2.03 3.44
N THR A 79 -13.30 -1.00 2.66
CA THR A 79 -11.99 -0.33 2.63
C THR A 79 -11.90 0.86 3.58
N GLU A 80 -12.99 1.22 4.27
CA GLU A 80 -13.01 2.33 5.21
C GLU A 80 -11.99 2.14 6.34
N LEU A 81 -11.34 3.25 6.74
CA LEU A 81 -10.50 3.29 7.94
C LEU A 81 -11.38 3.65 9.13
N LEU A 82 -11.40 2.79 10.14
CA LEU A 82 -12.16 3.00 11.36
C LEU A 82 -11.22 3.26 12.53
N PRO A 83 -11.64 4.07 13.54
CA PRO A 83 -10.90 4.19 14.79
C PRO A 83 -10.62 2.82 15.41
N ASN A 84 -9.41 2.64 15.90
CA ASN A 84 -8.97 1.43 16.57
C ASN A 84 -8.58 1.75 18.02
N ASN A 85 -9.04 0.91 18.95
CA ASN A 85 -8.78 1.09 20.38
C ASN A 85 -7.39 0.57 20.76
N ASP A 86 -6.36 1.22 20.22
CA ASP A 86 -4.95 0.99 20.48
C ASP A 86 -4.24 2.35 20.57
N PRO A 87 -3.40 2.60 21.59
CA PRO A 87 -2.77 3.90 21.79
C PRO A 87 -1.69 4.22 20.76
N VAL A 88 -1.15 3.21 20.06
CA VAL A 88 -0.13 3.35 19.02
C VAL A 88 -0.78 3.31 17.65
N PHE A 89 -1.63 2.32 17.38
CA PHE A 89 -2.28 2.15 16.07
C PHE A 89 -3.73 2.60 16.12
N VAL A 90 -3.96 3.91 16.04
CA VAL A 90 -5.25 4.55 16.34
C VAL A 90 -6.30 4.42 15.23
N TYR A 91 -5.92 4.01 14.03
CA TYR A 91 -6.85 3.70 12.92
C TYR A 91 -6.52 2.35 12.29
N ALA A 92 -7.54 1.65 11.79
CA ALA A 92 -7.35 0.37 11.12
C ALA A 92 -8.40 0.08 10.04
N ASN A 93 -8.01 -0.76 9.08
CA ASN A 93 -8.92 -1.50 8.22
C ASN A 93 -8.79 -2.99 8.56
N LYS A 94 -9.89 -3.61 9.00
CA LYS A 94 -9.92 -5.01 9.48
C LYS A 94 -10.78 -5.94 8.61
N THR A 95 -11.32 -5.40 7.52
CA THR A 95 -12.35 -6.03 6.69
C THR A 95 -11.80 -6.22 5.28
N ASN A 96 -10.64 -6.86 5.17
CA ASN A 96 -9.87 -7.04 3.94
C ASN A 96 -9.04 -8.32 4.02
N ILE A 97 -8.34 -8.70 2.95
CA ILE A 97 -7.57 -9.97 2.92
C ILE A 97 -6.37 -9.95 3.89
N PHE A 98 -5.94 -8.77 4.29
CA PHE A 98 -5.03 -8.50 5.41
C PHE A 98 -5.52 -7.28 6.18
N GLU A 99 -5.25 -7.22 7.47
CA GLU A 99 -5.61 -6.06 8.28
C GLU A 99 -4.50 -5.00 8.18
N SER A 100 -4.89 -3.74 8.03
CA SER A 100 -3.99 -2.58 8.03
C SER A 100 -4.19 -1.75 9.29
N TYR A 101 -3.11 -1.41 9.97
CA TYR A 101 -3.10 -0.62 11.20
C TYR A 101 -2.17 0.57 11.04
N PHE A 102 -2.67 1.77 11.30
CA PHE A 102 -1.93 3.01 11.07
C PHE A 102 -1.52 3.64 12.40
N GLY A 103 -0.23 3.92 12.53
CA GLY A 103 0.36 4.58 13.69
C GLY A 103 -0.25 5.95 13.94
N LEU A 104 -0.31 6.36 15.21
CA LEU A 104 -0.69 7.71 15.59
C LEU A 104 0.30 8.70 15.00
N LYS A 105 1.59 8.36 14.97
CA LYS A 105 2.63 9.18 14.37
C LYS A 105 3.43 8.40 13.32
N THR A 106 4.11 9.13 12.43
CA THR A 106 5.01 8.54 11.41
C THR A 106 6.00 7.55 12.03
N SER A 107 6.57 7.86 13.20
CA SER A 107 7.55 6.99 13.88
C SER A 107 6.98 5.67 14.41
N ASP A 108 5.66 5.56 14.54
CA ASP A 108 4.99 4.31 14.95
C ASP A 108 4.83 3.32 13.77
N GLY A 109 5.01 3.81 12.54
CA GLY A 109 4.92 3.04 11.30
C GLY A 109 3.52 2.61 10.91
N VAL A 110 3.45 1.70 9.96
CA VAL A 110 2.21 1.06 9.51
C VAL A 110 2.37 -0.45 9.68
N LYS A 111 1.36 -1.10 10.23
CA LYS A 111 1.38 -2.55 10.47
C LYS A 111 0.39 -3.26 9.56
N SER A 112 0.87 -4.31 8.92
CA SER A 112 0.10 -5.23 8.10
C SER A 112 0.01 -6.58 8.82
N LYS A 113 -1.20 -7.08 9.05
CA LYS A 113 -1.43 -8.37 9.73
C LYS A 113 -2.11 -9.34 8.78
N THR A 114 -1.42 -10.44 8.50
CA THR A 114 -1.93 -11.58 7.73
C THR A 114 -2.21 -12.76 8.68
N LYS A 115 -2.68 -13.89 8.15
CA LYS A 115 -2.83 -15.12 8.94
C LYS A 115 -1.48 -15.74 9.34
N GLU A 116 -0.44 -15.46 8.56
CA GLU A 116 0.92 -16.00 8.72
C GLU A 116 1.76 -15.16 9.68
N GLY A 117 1.54 -13.84 9.75
CA GLY A 117 2.33 -12.97 10.61
C GLY A 117 2.02 -11.49 10.48
N GLU A 118 2.79 -10.69 11.22
CA GLU A 118 2.69 -9.24 11.25
C GLU A 118 3.97 -8.61 10.68
N ILE A 119 3.80 -7.71 9.70
CA ILE A 119 4.86 -6.87 9.13
C ILE A 119 4.66 -5.45 9.65
N THR A 120 5.73 -4.76 10.05
CA THR A 120 5.69 -3.32 10.34
C THR A 120 6.59 -2.58 9.35
N GLU A 121 6.04 -1.65 8.60
CA GLU A 121 6.69 -0.89 7.53
C GLU A 121 6.57 0.62 7.80
N PHE A 122 7.08 1.44 6.89
CA PHE A 122 7.09 2.90 7.00
C PHE A 122 7.85 3.41 8.23
N LEU A 123 8.93 2.72 8.60
CA LEU A 123 9.81 3.10 9.71
C LEU A 123 11.04 3.85 9.19
N ASN A 124 11.62 4.72 10.02
CA ASN A 124 12.89 5.42 9.73
C ASN A 124 12.95 6.02 8.32
N THR A 125 11.86 6.63 7.86
CA THR A 125 11.76 7.00 6.46
C THR A 125 12.65 8.20 6.13
N THR A 126 13.29 8.15 4.97
CA THR A 126 14.16 9.24 4.50
C THR A 126 13.86 9.64 3.06
N MET A 127 14.23 10.87 2.71
CA MET A 127 14.21 11.39 1.36
C MET A 127 15.56 12.03 1.03
N TYR A 128 16.13 11.70 -0.12
CA TYR A 128 17.41 12.27 -0.56
C TYR A 128 17.53 12.34 -2.08
N TRP A 129 18.49 13.12 -2.57
CA TRP A 129 18.88 13.14 -3.99
C TRP A 129 20.07 12.22 -4.21
N GLU A 130 19.99 11.33 -5.19
CA GLU A 130 21.14 10.54 -5.63
C GLU A 130 21.92 11.29 -6.71
N VAL A 131 23.21 11.49 -6.48
CA VAL A 131 24.14 12.15 -7.41
C VAL A 131 25.38 11.27 -7.53
N ASN A 132 25.64 10.72 -8.72
CA ASN A 132 26.71 9.76 -8.99
C ASN A 132 26.67 8.55 -8.04
N GLY A 133 25.48 8.01 -7.79
CA GLY A 133 25.26 6.88 -6.87
C GLY A 133 25.52 7.20 -5.38
N GLN A 134 25.55 8.47 -4.98
CA GLN A 134 25.71 8.89 -3.58
C GLN A 134 24.51 9.71 -3.11
N ALA A 135 24.06 9.44 -1.89
CA ALA A 135 22.99 10.19 -1.25
C ALA A 135 23.44 11.62 -0.86
N THR A 136 22.66 12.62 -1.28
CA THR A 136 22.88 14.04 -1.00
C THR A 136 21.59 14.67 -0.48
N ASN A 137 21.72 15.72 0.34
CA ASN A 137 20.57 16.42 0.94
C ASN A 137 19.58 15.48 1.67
N ILE A 138 20.11 14.53 2.44
CA ILE A 138 19.31 13.55 3.19
C ILE A 138 18.40 14.29 4.19
N LYS A 139 17.12 13.98 4.13
CA LYS A 139 16.09 14.42 5.06
C LYS A 139 15.46 13.21 5.72
N ASN A 140 15.43 13.18 7.04
CA ASN A 140 14.60 12.23 7.78
C ASN A 140 13.16 12.74 7.81
N SER A 141 12.20 11.82 7.89
CA SER A 141 10.79 12.20 7.99
C SER A 141 10.50 12.91 9.30
N GLU A 142 9.68 13.95 9.23
CA GLU A 142 9.09 14.56 10.44
C GLU A 142 8.14 13.58 11.14
N ASN A 143 8.13 13.65 12.48
CA ASN A 143 7.26 12.81 13.30
C ASN A 143 5.89 13.47 13.49
N VAL A 144 5.02 13.30 12.48
CA VAL A 144 3.71 13.96 12.42
C VAL A 144 2.59 13.01 12.78
N GLU A 145 1.49 13.57 13.28
CA GLU A 145 0.28 12.79 13.59
C GLU A 145 -0.52 12.46 12.32
N ILE A 146 -1.18 11.31 12.34
CA ILE A 146 -2.08 10.86 11.28
C ILE A 146 -3.33 11.73 11.17
N ALA A 147 -3.75 12.00 9.94
CA ALA A 147 -5.11 12.43 9.60
C ALA A 147 -5.77 11.37 8.72
N THR A 148 -7.09 11.18 8.83
CA THR A 148 -7.82 10.18 8.02
C THR A 148 -9.03 10.77 7.32
N LYS A 149 -9.36 10.19 6.16
CA LYS A 149 -10.58 10.49 5.40
C LYS A 149 -10.97 9.26 4.59
N ASN A 150 -12.13 8.68 4.89
CA ASN A 150 -12.63 7.46 4.24
C ASN A 150 -11.61 6.31 4.32
N ASN A 151 -11.17 5.78 3.19
CA ASN A 151 -10.18 4.72 3.06
C ASN A 151 -8.72 5.22 3.03
N LYS A 152 -8.48 6.49 3.38
CA LYS A 152 -7.18 7.13 3.28
C LYS A 152 -6.62 7.60 4.62
N ALA A 153 -5.32 7.38 4.80
CA ALA A 153 -4.53 7.89 5.92
C ALA A 153 -3.42 8.82 5.40
N TYR A 154 -3.19 9.91 6.12
CA TYR A 154 -2.27 10.98 5.73
C TYR A 154 -1.28 11.24 6.85
N TYR A 155 0.01 11.22 6.50
CA TYR A 155 1.07 11.82 7.30
C TYR A 155 1.53 13.07 6.55
N ASN A 156 0.99 14.21 6.95
CA ASN A 156 1.19 15.46 6.21
C ASN A 156 2.57 16.07 6.50
N ASN A 157 3.21 16.62 5.47
CA ASN A 157 4.42 17.43 5.61
C ASN A 157 5.62 16.65 6.21
N ILE A 158 5.76 15.36 5.89
CA ILE A 158 6.87 14.53 6.36
C ILE A 158 8.23 14.96 5.82
N TYR A 159 8.29 15.64 4.67
CA TYR A 159 9.53 16.23 4.12
C TYR A 159 9.31 17.67 3.63
N GLY A 160 8.96 18.58 4.55
CA GLY A 160 8.57 19.94 4.17
C GLY A 160 7.11 19.96 3.71
N GLU A 161 6.84 20.28 2.44
CA GLU A 161 5.45 20.26 1.91
C GLU A 161 5.04 18.87 1.35
N ILE A 162 5.96 17.90 1.33
CA ILE A 162 5.70 16.56 0.81
C ILE A 162 5.06 15.70 1.91
N SER A 163 4.00 14.99 1.55
CA SER A 163 3.20 14.16 2.47
C SER A 163 3.22 12.69 2.05
N ALA A 164 2.94 11.77 2.97
CA ALA A 164 2.62 10.39 2.64
C ALA A 164 1.11 10.16 2.74
N GLU A 165 0.52 9.54 1.72
CA GLU A 165 -0.86 9.09 1.67
C GLU A 165 -0.88 7.56 1.55
N PHE A 166 -1.56 6.90 2.48
CA PHE A 166 -1.91 5.50 2.33
C PHE A 166 -3.35 5.38 1.86
N VAL A 167 -3.59 4.54 0.85
CA VAL A 167 -4.94 4.24 0.34
C VAL A 167 -5.22 2.76 0.55
N THR A 168 -6.26 2.46 1.33
CA THR A 168 -6.75 1.09 1.46
C THR A 168 -7.67 0.76 0.30
N LEU A 169 -7.37 -0.33 -0.39
CA LEU A 169 -8.11 -0.82 -1.55
C LEU A 169 -8.46 -2.29 -1.33
N THR A 170 -9.32 -2.83 -2.18
CA THR A 170 -9.74 -4.22 -2.06
C THR A 170 -8.57 -5.16 -2.36
N GLY A 171 -8.15 -5.93 -1.36
CA GLY A 171 -7.01 -6.85 -1.46
C GLY A 171 -5.62 -6.20 -1.50
N LYS A 172 -5.50 -4.88 -1.36
CA LYS A 172 -4.21 -4.17 -1.47
C LYS A 172 -4.19 -2.86 -0.67
N ARG A 173 -3.00 -2.34 -0.44
CA ARG A 173 -2.79 -0.99 0.10
C ARG A 173 -1.73 -0.29 -0.72
N GLU A 174 -1.94 0.98 -1.01
CA GLU A 174 -0.99 1.83 -1.74
C GLU A 174 -0.37 2.84 -0.78
N LEU A 175 0.94 3.10 -0.96
CA LEU A 175 1.66 4.21 -0.35
C LEU A 175 2.04 5.20 -1.47
N ASN A 176 1.58 6.43 -1.33
CA ASN A 176 1.86 7.52 -2.24
C ASN A 176 2.64 8.62 -1.52
N TYR A 177 3.74 9.08 -2.10
CA TYR A 177 4.36 10.34 -1.70
C TYR A 177 3.76 11.48 -2.53
N ILE A 178 3.06 12.40 -1.86
CA ILE A 178 2.37 13.52 -2.50
C ILE A 178 3.30 14.72 -2.53
N ILE A 179 3.84 15.02 -3.71
CA ILE A 179 4.66 16.19 -3.98
C ILE A 179 3.74 17.26 -4.58
N PRO A 180 3.40 18.34 -3.82
CA PRO A 180 2.35 19.26 -4.26
C PRO A 180 2.77 20.14 -5.44
N ASN A 181 4.07 20.43 -5.57
CA ASN A 181 4.63 21.29 -6.59
C ASN A 181 6.15 21.10 -6.68
N GLN A 182 6.79 21.71 -7.68
CA GLN A 182 8.24 21.63 -7.86
C GLN A 182 9.01 22.33 -6.72
N GLN A 183 8.45 23.37 -6.10
CA GLN A 183 9.10 24.11 -5.01
C GLN A 183 9.26 23.24 -3.75
N ALA A 184 8.36 22.30 -3.51
CA ALA A 184 8.43 21.33 -2.41
C ALA A 184 9.70 20.46 -2.45
N LEU A 185 10.30 20.29 -3.62
CA LEU A 185 11.55 19.56 -3.82
C LEU A 185 12.78 20.32 -3.31
N GLY A 186 12.65 21.63 -3.05
CA GLY A 186 13.74 22.49 -2.64
C GLY A 186 14.85 22.61 -3.70
N ASN A 187 16.09 22.73 -3.25
CA ASN A 187 17.24 22.82 -4.13
C ASN A 187 17.62 21.44 -4.67
N ILE A 188 17.35 21.22 -5.96
CA ILE A 188 17.75 20.02 -6.69
C ILE A 188 19.25 20.13 -7.03
N PRO A 189 20.12 19.21 -6.57
CA PRO A 189 21.54 19.24 -6.89
C PRO A 189 21.79 19.15 -8.40
N ALA A 190 22.87 19.79 -8.87
CA ALA A 190 23.32 19.61 -10.24
C ALA A 190 23.70 18.13 -10.46
N ASN A 191 23.25 17.56 -11.59
CA ASN A 191 23.42 16.14 -11.93
C ASN A 191 22.71 15.16 -10.98
N ALA A 192 21.65 15.59 -10.29
CA ALA A 192 20.78 14.65 -9.60
C ALA A 192 20.16 13.67 -10.59
N GLU A 193 20.35 12.38 -10.32
CA GLU A 193 19.83 11.27 -11.11
C GLU A 193 18.44 10.86 -10.62
N TYR A 194 18.28 10.78 -9.29
CA TYR A 194 17.07 10.28 -8.65
C TYR A 194 16.69 11.08 -7.41
N LEU A 195 15.38 11.28 -7.21
CA LEU A 195 14.82 11.54 -5.89
C LEU A 195 14.48 10.18 -5.27
N VAL A 196 15.06 9.90 -4.12
CA VAL A 196 14.93 8.60 -3.45
C VAL A 196 14.15 8.76 -2.16
N PHE A 197 13.19 7.87 -1.95
CA PHE A 197 12.52 7.62 -0.68
C PHE A 197 12.97 6.29 -0.12
N THR A 198 13.28 6.24 1.17
CA THR A 198 13.57 4.98 1.87
C THR A 198 12.67 4.75 3.05
N GLU A 199 12.46 3.48 3.38
CA GLU A 199 11.78 3.05 4.60
C GLU A 199 12.39 1.75 5.11
N ASP A 200 12.31 1.52 6.41
CA ASP A 200 12.62 0.26 7.05
C ASP A 200 11.35 -0.58 7.26
N ILE A 201 11.49 -1.89 7.06
CA ILE A 201 10.43 -2.88 7.24
C ILE A 201 10.92 -3.99 8.14
N ILE A 202 10.18 -4.25 9.22
CA ILE A 202 10.42 -5.33 10.16
C ILE A 202 9.62 -6.56 9.72
N LEU A 203 10.34 -7.64 9.42
CA LEU A 203 9.76 -8.93 9.06
C LEU A 203 9.70 -9.89 10.26
N PRO A 204 8.72 -10.82 10.32
CA PRO A 204 8.74 -11.94 11.24
C PRO A 204 10.01 -12.79 11.12
N ASN A 205 10.34 -13.50 12.20
CA ASN A 205 11.55 -14.31 12.24
C ASN A 205 11.49 -15.45 11.21
N GLY A 206 12.56 -15.61 10.43
CA GLY A 206 12.68 -16.63 9.39
C GLY A 206 12.02 -16.26 8.06
N TRP A 207 11.31 -15.14 7.99
CA TRP A 207 10.82 -14.61 6.72
C TRP A 207 11.98 -14.03 5.92
N THR A 208 11.81 -13.96 4.60
CA THR A 208 12.83 -13.44 3.68
C THR A 208 12.21 -12.55 2.62
N ALA A 209 13.01 -11.70 1.99
CA ALA A 209 12.60 -10.82 0.91
C ALA A 209 13.47 -11.05 -0.32
N ASN A 210 12.87 -11.23 -1.50
CA ASN A 210 13.61 -11.35 -2.76
C ASN A 210 13.07 -10.38 -3.81
N HIS A 211 13.97 -9.86 -4.63
CA HIS A 211 13.62 -9.12 -5.84
C HIS A 211 13.04 -10.06 -6.90
N THR A 212 11.96 -9.62 -7.52
CA THR A 212 11.27 -10.30 -8.63
C THR A 212 10.97 -9.28 -9.71
N GLU A 213 10.57 -9.74 -10.90
CA GLU A 213 10.15 -8.85 -11.99
C GLU A 213 8.96 -7.94 -11.60
N ARG A 214 8.16 -8.35 -10.61
CA ARG A 214 6.97 -7.62 -10.15
C ARG A 214 7.27 -6.63 -9.02
N GLY A 215 8.44 -6.71 -8.40
CA GLY A 215 8.83 -5.96 -7.21
C GLY A 215 9.44 -6.87 -6.13
N ILE A 216 9.35 -6.48 -4.86
CA ILE A 216 9.92 -7.26 -3.75
C ILE A 216 8.87 -8.21 -3.20
N MET A 217 9.12 -9.52 -3.31
CA MET A 217 8.28 -10.56 -2.72
C MET A 217 8.81 -10.93 -1.33
N ILE A 218 7.91 -10.97 -0.34
CA ILE A 218 8.16 -11.46 1.01
C ILE A 218 7.66 -12.91 1.11
N TYR A 219 8.53 -13.77 1.63
CA TYR A 219 8.26 -15.18 1.86
C TYR A 219 8.24 -15.49 3.35
N ASP A 220 7.34 -16.36 3.78
CA ASP A 220 7.37 -16.91 5.14
C ASP A 220 8.56 -17.89 5.33
N ASN A 221 8.66 -18.45 6.54
CA ASN A 221 9.69 -19.43 6.87
C ASN A 221 9.53 -20.79 6.17
N MET A 222 8.40 -21.03 5.51
CA MET A 222 8.13 -22.23 4.70
C MET A 222 8.36 -21.97 3.21
N GLY A 223 8.64 -20.73 2.81
CA GLY A 223 8.84 -20.31 1.43
C GLY A 223 7.54 -20.00 0.68
N ASN A 224 6.43 -19.78 1.38
CA ASN A 224 5.18 -19.34 0.75
C ASN A 224 5.22 -17.83 0.50
N ASP A 225 4.67 -17.39 -0.65
CA ASP A 225 4.48 -15.98 -1.00
C ASP A 225 3.45 -15.33 -0.06
N ILE A 226 3.84 -14.26 0.64
CA ILE A 226 2.96 -13.59 1.61
C ILE A 226 2.54 -12.19 1.14
N VAL A 227 3.50 -11.34 0.80
CA VAL A 227 3.26 -9.95 0.41
C VAL A 227 4.17 -9.58 -0.75
N LEU A 228 3.59 -8.92 -1.75
CA LEU A 228 4.32 -8.31 -2.85
C LEU A 228 4.31 -6.78 -2.68
N TYR A 229 5.48 -6.19 -2.53
CA TYR A 229 5.69 -4.76 -2.75
C TYR A 229 5.90 -4.57 -4.24
N GLU A 230 4.86 -4.11 -4.93
CA GLU A 230 4.92 -3.91 -6.37
C GLU A 230 5.94 -2.83 -6.74
N ASN A 231 6.52 -2.95 -7.93
CA ASN A 231 7.38 -1.90 -8.47
C ASN A 231 6.65 -0.55 -8.42
N PRO A 232 7.31 0.50 -7.88
CA PRO A 232 6.72 1.79 -7.77
C PRO A 232 6.40 2.31 -9.17
N HIS A 233 5.45 3.23 -9.21
CA HIS A 233 5.11 3.96 -10.41
C HIS A 233 4.77 5.38 -10.01
N SER A 234 5.09 6.30 -10.89
CA SER A 234 4.69 7.70 -10.76
C SER A 234 3.49 7.94 -11.66
N THR A 235 2.45 8.55 -11.11
CA THR A 235 1.32 9.05 -11.89
C THR A 235 1.28 10.56 -11.81
N ASP A 236 1.08 11.22 -12.94
CA ASP A 236 0.68 12.62 -12.94
C ASP A 236 -0.82 12.76 -12.64
N ALA A 237 -1.29 13.99 -12.56
CA ALA A 237 -2.70 14.30 -12.38
C ALA A 237 -3.56 14.02 -13.64
N GLU A 238 -2.97 13.63 -14.79
CA GLU A 238 -3.69 13.30 -16.03
C GLU A 238 -4.29 11.88 -16.00
N THR A 239 -4.12 11.11 -14.91
CA THR A 239 -4.61 9.71 -14.77
C THR A 239 -4.10 8.71 -15.82
N MET A 240 -3.16 9.09 -16.70
CA MET A 240 -2.50 8.13 -17.55
C MET A 240 -1.41 7.45 -16.73
N ALA A 241 -1.66 6.20 -16.32
CA ALA A 241 -0.67 5.37 -15.66
C ALA A 241 0.50 5.07 -16.62
N LEU A 242 1.42 6.01 -16.77
CA LEU A 242 2.70 5.78 -17.41
C LEU A 242 3.61 5.14 -16.36
N ARG A 243 3.72 3.80 -16.40
CA ARG A 243 4.83 3.12 -15.75
C ARG A 243 6.12 3.56 -16.46
N GLU A 244 6.71 4.66 -16.03
CA GLU A 244 7.99 5.09 -16.56
C GLU A 244 9.08 4.07 -16.23
N LYS A 245 9.99 3.83 -17.19
CA LYS A 245 11.18 2.98 -17.00
C LYS A 245 12.17 3.53 -15.95
N ASN A 246 11.91 4.72 -15.41
CA ASN A 246 12.84 5.46 -14.54
C ASN A 246 12.55 5.27 -13.05
N THR A 247 11.60 4.39 -12.71
CA THR A 247 11.26 4.06 -11.32
C THR A 247 11.93 2.75 -10.94
N VAL A 248 12.85 2.78 -9.98
CA VAL A 248 13.59 1.60 -9.51
C VAL A 248 13.19 1.30 -8.07
N LEU A 249 12.94 0.03 -7.79
CA LEU A 249 12.77 -0.50 -6.44
C LEU A 249 14.03 -1.26 -6.06
N ASN A 250 14.66 -0.90 -4.94
CA ASN A 250 15.76 -1.67 -4.38
C ASN A 250 15.48 -2.04 -2.93
N ALA A 251 16.15 -3.08 -2.44
CA ALA A 251 15.96 -3.57 -1.08
C ALA A 251 17.29 -4.01 -0.48
N ASN A 252 17.60 -3.53 0.72
CA ASN A 252 18.77 -3.95 1.49
C ASN A 252 18.32 -4.71 2.74
N THR A 253 18.89 -5.89 2.98
CA THR A 253 18.55 -6.70 4.16
C THR A 253 19.59 -6.57 5.24
N TRP A 254 19.14 -6.26 6.46
CA TRP A 254 19.95 -6.21 7.66
C TRP A 254 19.42 -7.21 8.69
N THR A 255 20.32 -7.96 9.33
CA THR A 255 19.94 -8.83 10.46
C THR A 255 20.30 -8.13 11.76
N LEU A 256 19.31 -7.74 12.55
CA LEU A 256 19.53 -7.28 13.91
C LEU A 256 19.56 -8.47 14.88
N PHE A 257 20.61 -8.51 15.69
CA PHE A 257 20.71 -9.42 16.83
C PHE A 257 20.32 -8.62 18.08
N SER A 258 19.21 -8.96 18.72
CA SER A 258 18.92 -8.45 20.06
C SER A 258 19.69 -9.27 21.08
N ASN A 259 20.43 -8.61 21.98
CA ASN A 259 21.07 -9.22 23.15
C ASN A 259 20.07 -9.92 24.06
#